data_AF-A0A7X2T0I8-F1
#
_entry.id   AF-A0A7X2T0I8-F1
#
_cell.length_a   1.000
_cell.length_b   1.000
_cell.length_c   1.000
_cell.angle_alpha   90.00
_cell.angle_beta   90.00
_cell.angle_gamma   90.00
#
_symmetry.space_group_name_H-M   'P 1'
#
loop_
_entity.id
_entity.type
_entity.pdbx_description
1 polymer ?
#
loop_
_entity_poly.entity_id
_entity_poly.type
_entity_poly.pdbx_seq_one_letter_code
_entity_poly.pdbx_strand_id
1 'polypeptide(L)'
;MLQCFGAYPPKNYSDYYKKLACELHKRSMYVEESGGLAMSYNDPQIGMNEDMIKSMKENHVTVLTASDAHYPCDVGRNIKRMQDILDRY
;
A
#
# COMPACT_ATOMS: atom_id res chain seq x y z
N MET A 1 2.40 2.93 6.05
CA MET A 1 1.07 2.74 5.41
C MET A 1 0.38 4.08 5.12
N LEU A 2 -0.30 4.24 3.96
CA LEU A 2 -1.02 5.48 3.56
C LEU A 2 -2.56 5.36 3.53
N GLN A 3 -3.10 4.16 3.78
CA GLN A 3 -4.53 3.89 3.80
C GLN A 3 -5.03 3.67 5.24
N CYS A 4 -6.19 4.25 5.58
CA CYS A 4 -6.82 4.10 6.88
C CYS A 4 -8.09 3.22 6.77
N PHE A 5 -8.41 2.50 7.84
CA PHE A 5 -9.61 1.67 7.92
C PHE A 5 -10.88 2.48 7.63
N GLY A 6 -11.74 1.96 6.74
CA GLY A 6 -13.03 2.57 6.40
C GLY A 6 -12.93 3.90 5.62
N ALA A 7 -11.72 4.37 5.30
CA ALA A 7 -11.49 5.61 4.57
C ALA A 7 -11.12 5.31 3.12
N TYR A 8 -12.13 4.97 2.32
CA TYR A 8 -11.96 4.76 0.88
C TYR A 8 -12.12 6.07 0.11
N PRO A 9 -11.33 6.31 -0.94
CA PRO A 9 -11.43 7.54 -1.73
C PRO A 9 -12.82 7.67 -2.39
N PRO A 10 -13.65 8.68 -2.05
CA PRO A 10 -15.00 8.83 -2.60
C PRO A 10 -15.03 9.35 -4.06
N LYS A 11 -13.87 9.69 -4.61
CA LYS A 11 -13.67 10.23 -5.97
C LYS A 11 -12.27 9.86 -6.44
N ASN A 12 -11.96 10.18 -7.69
CA ASN A 12 -10.60 10.04 -8.21
C ASN A 12 -9.63 11.02 -7.52
N TYR A 13 -8.51 10.50 -7.01
CA TYR A 13 -7.41 11.28 -6.41
C TYR A 13 -6.06 11.07 -7.13
N SER A 14 -6.05 10.58 -8.37
CA SER A 14 -4.82 10.26 -9.12
C SER A 14 -3.83 11.43 -9.16
N ASP A 15 -4.31 12.67 -9.32
CA ASP A 15 -3.45 13.87 -9.29
C ASP A 15 -2.76 14.09 -7.93
N TYR A 16 -3.47 13.79 -6.84
CA TYR A 16 -2.91 13.90 -5.49
C TYR A 16 -1.92 12.77 -5.23
N TYR A 17 -2.23 11.54 -5.64
CA TYR A 17 -1.31 10.41 -5.53
C TYR A 17 -0.03 10.66 -6.32
N LYS A 18 -0.12 11.23 -7.53
CA LYS A 18 1.05 11.59 -8.32
C LYS A 18 1.91 12.64 -7.63
N LYS A 19 1.30 13.71 -7.09
CA LYS A 19 2.03 14.74 -6.34
C LYS A 19 2.72 14.14 -5.12
N LEU A 20 2.04 13.28 -4.37
CA LEU A 20 2.59 12.58 -3.22
C LEU A 20 3.77 11.68 -3.62
N ALA A 21 3.61 10.87 -4.67
CA ALA A 21 4.64 9.97 -5.17
C ALA A 21 5.88 10.74 -5.65
N CYS A 22 5.69 11.86 -6.36
CA CYS A 22 6.78 12.76 -6.74
C CYS A 22 7.56 13.27 -5.51
N GLU A 23 6.87 13.71 -4.45
CA GLU A 23 7.53 14.20 -3.25
C GLU A 23 8.25 13.10 -2.47
N LEU A 24 7.69 11.89 -2.43
CA LEU A 24 8.33 10.72 -1.83
C LEU A 24 9.62 10.34 -2.58
N HIS A 25 9.54 10.26 -3.91
CA HIS A 25 10.70 9.92 -4.76
C HIS A 25 11.82 10.96 -4.62
N LYS A 26 11.49 12.26 -4.68
CA LYS A 26 12.47 13.36 -4.47
C LYS A 26 13.22 13.26 -3.15
N ARG A 27 12.59 12.69 -2.12
CA ARG A 27 13.15 12.54 -0.78
C ARG A 27 13.73 11.16 -0.52
N SER A 28 13.81 10.31 -1.55
CA SER A 28 14.25 8.92 -1.46
C SER A 28 13.49 8.12 -0.39
N MET A 29 12.21 8.43 -0.22
CA MET A 29 11.33 7.72 0.70
C MET A 29 10.70 6.51 0.01
N TYR A 30 10.51 5.44 0.79
CA TYR A 30 9.70 4.29 0.41
C TYR A 30 8.32 4.39 1.07
N VAL A 31 7.37 3.64 0.53
CA VAL A 31 6.06 3.42 1.15
C VAL A 31 5.90 1.96 1.53
N GLU A 32 5.14 1.75 2.59
CA GLU A 32 4.84 0.43 3.13
C GLU A 32 3.46 -0.02 2.67
N GLU A 33 3.41 -1.23 2.10
CA GLU A 33 2.24 -1.99 1.70
C GLU A 33 1.91 -3.03 2.79
N SER A 34 0.89 -2.75 3.61
CA SER A 34 0.54 -3.57 4.78
C SER A 34 -0.82 -4.22 4.66
N GLY A 35 -0.89 -5.52 4.98
CA GLY A 35 -2.14 -6.28 5.05
C GLY A 35 -2.88 -6.14 6.38
N GLY A 36 -2.39 -5.32 7.32
CA GLY A 36 -2.91 -5.22 8.70
C GLY A 36 -4.41 -4.92 8.78
N LEU A 37 -4.92 -4.05 7.90
CA LEU A 37 -6.35 -3.71 7.87
C LEU A 37 -7.24 -4.90 7.50
N ALA A 38 -6.84 -5.66 6.48
CA ALA A 38 -7.56 -6.86 6.07
C ALA A 38 -7.57 -7.93 7.18
N MET A 39 -6.52 -8.01 7.99
CA MET A 39 -6.44 -8.96 9.10
C MET A 39 -7.25 -8.53 10.32
N SER A 40 -7.05 -7.28 10.76
CA SER A 40 -7.59 -6.79 12.03
C SER A 40 -9.06 -6.36 11.94
N TYR A 41 -9.50 -5.93 10.76
CA TYR A 41 -10.83 -5.35 10.57
C TYR A 41 -11.64 -5.99 9.44
N ASN A 42 -11.15 -7.09 8.84
CA ASN A 42 -11.78 -7.75 7.70
C ASN A 42 -12.06 -6.77 6.53
N ASP A 43 -11.12 -5.86 6.31
CA ASP A 43 -11.18 -4.90 5.21
C ASP A 43 -11.23 -5.64 3.86
N PRO A 44 -12.13 -5.27 2.93
CA PRO A 44 -12.22 -5.91 1.61
C PRO A 44 -10.95 -5.73 0.77
N GLN A 45 -10.14 -4.69 1.02
CA GLN A 45 -8.91 -4.42 0.30
C GLN A 45 -7.70 -4.81 1.15
N ILE A 46 -6.70 -5.41 0.50
CA ILE A 46 -5.42 -5.71 1.11
C ILE A 46 -4.42 -4.64 0.69
N GLY A 47 -3.78 -3.97 1.67
CA GLY A 47 -2.82 -2.91 1.38
C GLY A 47 -3.46 -1.64 0.82
N MET A 48 -2.68 -0.90 0.03
CA MET A 48 -3.14 0.32 -0.64
C MET A 48 -4.10 -0.02 -1.79
N ASN A 49 -5.03 0.88 -2.09
CA ASN A 49 -5.84 0.76 -3.30
C ASN A 49 -4.98 0.79 -4.59
N GLU A 50 -5.49 0.18 -5.65
CA GLU A 50 -4.77 -0.01 -6.92
C GLU A 50 -4.31 1.30 -7.58
N ASP A 51 -5.12 2.36 -7.52
CA ASP A 51 -4.76 3.66 -8.09
C ASP A 51 -3.52 4.27 -7.40
N MET A 52 -3.42 4.07 -6.08
CA MET A 52 -2.26 4.51 -5.31
C MET A 52 -1.02 3.67 -5.63
N ILE A 53 -1.15 2.33 -5.68
CA ILE A 53 -0.05 1.42 -6.05
C ILE A 53 0.52 1.81 -7.42
N LYS A 54 -0.36 1.96 -8.41
CA LYS A 54 0.02 2.37 -9.77
C LYS A 54 0.77 3.69 -9.75
N SER A 55 0.25 4.69 -9.04
CA SER A 55 0.88 6.00 -8.95
C SER A 55 2.28 5.95 -8.31
N MET A 56 2.47 5.16 -7.24
CA MET A 56 3.77 5.01 -6.59
C MET A 56 4.79 4.35 -7.52
N LYS A 57 4.39 3.27 -8.20
CA LYS A 57 5.24 2.52 -9.14
C LYS A 57 5.64 3.36 -10.35
N GLU A 58 4.69 4.04 -10.98
CA GLU A 58 4.92 4.91 -12.15
C GLU A 58 5.87 6.08 -11.84
N ASN A 59 5.93 6.52 -10.57
CA ASN A 59 6.81 7.61 -10.12
C ASN A 59 8.06 7.10 -9.39
N HIS A 60 8.44 5.83 -9.59
CA HIS A 60 9.66 5.22 -9.07
C HIS A 60 9.80 5.31 -7.53
N VAL A 61 8.68 5.26 -6.81
CA VAL A 61 8.68 5.10 -5.35
C VAL A 61 8.81 3.63 -5.02
N THR A 62 9.74 3.28 -4.15
CA THR A 62 9.88 1.91 -3.64
C THR A 62 8.68 1.57 -2.76
N VAL A 63 8.03 0.44 -3.06
CA VAL A 63 6.92 -0.10 -2.26
C VAL A 63 7.41 -1.39 -1.57
N LEU A 64 7.36 -1.43 -0.24
CA LEU A 64 7.81 -2.56 0.56
C LEU A 64 6.63 -3.23 1.28
N THR A 65 6.50 -4.54 1.14
CA THR A 65 5.47 -5.31 1.83
C THR A 65 5.80 -5.49 3.31
N ALA A 66 4.80 -5.35 4.18
CA ALA A 66 4.91 -5.64 5.61
C ALA A 66 3.71 -6.44 6.11
N SER A 67 3.94 -7.48 6.93
CA SER A 67 2.85 -8.29 7.48
C SER A 67 2.11 -7.60 8.63
N ASP A 68 2.71 -6.55 9.23
CA ASP A 68 2.15 -5.81 10.37
C ASP A 68 1.69 -6.73 11.51
N ALA A 69 2.55 -7.72 11.80
CA ALA A 69 2.24 -8.82 12.70
C ALA A 69 2.31 -8.38 14.16
N HIS A 70 1.22 -8.60 14.89
CA HIS A 70 1.15 -8.40 16.34
C HIS A 70 1.33 -9.72 17.12
N TYR A 71 1.28 -10.86 16.42
CA TYR A 71 1.55 -12.20 16.95
C TYR A 71 2.60 -12.91 16.09
N PRO A 72 3.47 -13.76 16.68
CA PRO A 72 4.51 -14.46 15.91
C PRO A 72 3.99 -15.31 14.74
N CYS A 73 2.78 -15.87 14.87
CA CYS A 73 2.16 -16.68 13.82
C CYS A 73 1.73 -15.87 12.59
N ASP A 74 1.63 -14.54 12.70
CA ASP A 74 1.26 -13.66 11.58
C ASP A 74 2.47 -13.09 10.83
N VAL A 75 3.70 -13.41 11.26
CA VAL A 75 4.91 -12.97 10.57
C VAL A 75 4.92 -13.51 9.14
N GLY A 76 5.06 -12.60 8.17
CA GLY A 76 5.07 -12.95 6.75
C GLY A 76 3.68 -13.21 6.16
N ARG A 77 2.61 -13.14 6.97
CA ARG A 77 1.25 -13.30 6.49
C ARG A 77 0.95 -12.25 5.41
N ASN A 78 0.29 -12.70 4.35
CA ASN A 78 -0.08 -11.90 3.18
C ASN A 78 1.05 -11.25 2.36
N ILE A 79 2.33 -11.38 2.74
CA ILE A 79 3.45 -10.79 1.97
C ILE A 79 3.41 -11.24 0.52
N LYS A 80 3.30 -12.55 0.27
CA LYS A 80 3.24 -13.09 -1.10
C LYS A 80 2.07 -12.51 -1.90
N ARG A 81 0.88 -12.44 -1.29
CA ARG A 81 -0.31 -11.91 -1.96
C ARG A 81 -0.16 -10.44 -2.33
N MET A 82 0.44 -9.63 -1.45
CA MET A 82 0.71 -8.22 -1.74
C MET A 82 1.80 -8.08 -2.82
N GLN A 83 2.86 -8.90 -2.77
CA GLN A 83 3.88 -8.92 -3.82
C GLN A 83 3.27 -9.26 -5.19
N ASP A 84 2.40 -10.26 -5.25
CA ASP A 84 1.67 -10.64 -6.48
C ASP A 84 0.76 -9.51 -7.02
N ILE A 85 0.34 -8.56 -6.19
CA ILE A 85 -0.38 -7.36 -6.61
C ILE A 85 0.61 -6.31 -7.14
N LEU A 86 1.70 -6.07 -6.41
CA LEU A 86 2.74 -5.09 -6.78
C LEU A 86 3.45 -5.45 -8.09
N ASP A 87 3.55 -6.73 -8.43
CA ASP A 87 4.20 -7.23 -9.64
C ASP A 87 3.32 -7.07 -10.90
N ARG A 88 2.05 -6.67 -10.75
CA ARG A 88 1.15 -6.36 -11.88
C ARG A 88 1.36 -4.96 -12.46
N TYR A 89 2.11 -4.11 -11.75
CA TYR A 89 2.38 -2.71 -12.07
C TYR A 89 3.88 -2.46 -12.18
#